data_AF-A0AAD4YLV0-F1
#
_entry.id   AF-A0AAD4YLV0-F1
#
_cell.length_a   1.000
_cell.length_b   1.000
_cell.length_c   1.000
_cell.angle_alpha   90.00
_cell.angle_beta   90.00
_cell.angle_gamma   90.00
#
_symmetry.space_group_name_H-M   'P 1'
#
loop_
_entity.id
_entity.type
_entity.pdbx_description
1 polymer ?
#
loop_
_entity_poly.entity_id
_entity_poly.type
_entity_poly.pdbx_seq_one_letter_code
_entity_poly.pdbx_strand_id
1 'polypeptide(L)'
;MALPYFAMSCFKLSVTLCKEIHSAVARFWWKTKNERQGIHWVSWEKLMQLKKEEGLGFRELRCFNLALLAKIRCRILHNLKSLLARVAT
;
A
#
# COMPACT_ATOMS: atom_id res chain seq x y z
N MET A 1 1.15 5.00 10.16
CA MET A 1 0.58 4.06 9.15
C MET A 1 1.17 2.64 9.32
N ALA A 2 1.08 2.03 10.51
CA ALA A 2 1.69 0.72 10.77
C ALA A 2 0.74 -0.48 10.53
N LEU A 3 -0.57 -0.28 10.69
CA LEU A 3 -1.60 -1.33 10.56
C LEU A 3 -1.73 -1.94 9.14
N PRO A 4 -1.75 -1.16 8.04
CA PRO A 4 -1.86 -1.74 6.70
C PRO A 4 -0.59 -2.51 6.30
N TYR A 5 0.58 -2.04 6.74
CA TYR A 5 1.87 -2.63 6.36
C TYR A 5 2.04 -4.05 6.90
N PHE A 6 1.68 -4.29 8.17
CA PHE A 6 1.77 -5.62 8.76
C PHE A 6 0.83 -6.61 8.07
N ALA A 7 -0.45 -6.25 7.90
CA ALA A 7 -1.42 -7.10 7.21
C ALA A 7 -1.00 -7.40 5.75
N MET A 8 -0.49 -6.40 5.03
CA MET A 8 0.04 -6.56 3.67
C MET A 8 1.32 -7.37 3.56
N SER A 9 2.06 -7.51 4.65
CA SER A 9 3.27 -8.34 4.68
C SER A 9 2.92 -9.81 4.82
N CYS A 10 1.83 -10.14 5.51
CA CYS A 10 1.43 -11.53 5.78
C CYS A 10 0.41 -12.08 4.77
N PHE A 11 -0.47 -11.23 4.23
CA PHE A 11 -1.61 -11.67 3.43
C PHE A 11 -1.66 -11.00 2.07
N LYS A 12 -2.10 -11.75 1.05
CA LYS A 12 -2.47 -11.19 -0.24
C LYS A 12 -3.83 -10.51 -0.12
N LEU A 13 -3.88 -9.20 -0.33
CA LEU A 13 -5.13 -8.47 -0.30
C LEU A 13 -5.91 -8.67 -1.60
N SER A 14 -7.25 -8.70 -1.49
CA SER A 14 -8.11 -8.73 -2.66
C SER A 14 -8.01 -7.39 -3.41
N VAL A 15 -8.15 -7.44 -4.74
CA VAL A 15 -8.13 -6.24 -5.59
C VAL A 15 -9.20 -5.25 -5.15
N THR A 16 -10.39 -5.75 -4.78
CA THR A 16 -11.50 -4.95 -4.28
C THR A 16 -11.14 -4.23 -2.98
N LEU A 17 -10.54 -4.92 -2.01
CA LEU A 17 -10.13 -4.29 -0.74
C LEU A 17 -9.08 -3.20 -0.97
N CYS A 18 -8.12 -3.43 -1.87
CA CYS A 18 -7.14 -2.41 -2.25
C CYS A 18 -7.82 -1.16 -2.86
N LYS A 19 -8.85 -1.35 -3.70
CA LYS A 19 -9.64 -0.25 -4.27
C LYS A 19 -10.44 0.50 -3.20
N GLU A 20 -11.06 -0.21 -2.27
CA GLU A 20 -11.81 0.39 -1.14
C GLU A 20 -10.89 1.25 -0.26
N ILE A 21 -9.71 0.73 0.10
CA ILE A 21 -8.72 1.48 0.88
C ILE A 21 -8.26 2.71 0.09
N HIS A 22 -7.94 2.56 -1.20
CA HIS A 22 -7.61 3.71 -2.05
C HIS A 22 -8.74 4.74 -2.06
N SER A 23 -9.99 4.33 -2.24
CA SER A 23 -11.14 5.24 -2.25
C SER A 23 -11.30 5.95 -0.90
N ALA A 24 -11.11 5.25 0.22
CA ALA A 24 -11.19 5.84 1.55
C ALA A 24 -10.08 6.88 1.79
N VAL A 25 -8.84 6.60 1.38
CA VAL A 25 -7.72 7.54 1.50
C VAL A 25 -7.93 8.73 0.55
N ALA A 26 -8.40 8.50 -0.67
CA ALA A 26 -8.71 9.56 -1.63
C ALA A 26 -9.81 10.49 -1.11
N ARG A 27 -10.92 9.91 -0.62
CA ARG A 27 -11.99 10.67 0.03
C ARG A 27 -11.48 11.46 1.22
N PHE A 28 -10.58 10.91 2.04
CA PHE A 28 -9.98 11.64 3.16
C PHE A 28 -9.21 12.89 2.70
N TRP A 29 -8.38 12.77 1.66
CA TRP A 29 -7.61 13.88 1.09
C TRP A 29 -8.45 14.89 0.29
N TRP A 30 -9.54 14.43 -0.31
CA TRP A 30 -10.50 15.27 -1.03
C TRP A 30 -11.58 15.88 -0.14
N LYS A 31 -11.70 15.45 1.12
CA LYS A 31 -12.69 16.00 2.06
C LYS A 31 -12.25 17.39 2.53
N THR A 32 -12.97 18.41 2.10
CA THR A 32 -12.87 19.78 2.60
C THR A 32 -13.37 19.83 4.06
N LYS A 33 -12.53 20.27 5.00
CA LYS A 33 -12.95 20.61 6.37
C LYS A 33 -13.02 22.14 6.48
N ASN A 34 -14.25 22.64 6.46
CA ASN A 34 -14.76 24.01 6.72
C ASN A 34 -14.02 25.26 6.24
N GLU A 35 -12.72 25.29 6.02
CA GLU A 35 -11.98 26.50 5.58
C GLU A 35 -10.76 26.19 4.70
N ARG A 36 -10.37 24.92 4.55
CA ARG A 36 -9.26 24.51 3.68
C ARG A 36 -9.80 23.65 2.53
N GLN A 37 -9.72 24.18 1.31
CA GLN A 37 -10.07 23.44 0.09
C GLN A 37 -9.29 22.12 0.05
N GLY A 38 -10.00 20.99 0.03
CA GLY A 38 -9.39 19.67 -0.20
C GLY A 38 -8.65 19.63 -1.55
N ILE A 39 -7.75 18.68 -1.74
CA ILE A 39 -6.94 18.56 -2.98
C ILE A 39 -7.76 17.92 -4.12
N HIS A 40 -8.99 18.39 -4.34
CA HIS A 40 -9.93 17.84 -5.33
C HIS A 40 -9.41 17.94 -6.77
N TRP A 41 -8.61 18.97 -7.05
CA TRP A 41 -8.06 19.33 -8.37
C TRP A 41 -6.95 18.41 -8.88
N VAL A 42 -6.38 17.56 -8.03
CA VAL A 42 -5.29 16.66 -8.43
C VAL A 42 -5.83 15.25 -8.53
N SER A 43 -5.69 14.65 -9.73
CA SER A 43 -6.12 13.27 -9.96
C SER A 43 -5.35 12.31 -9.05
N TRP A 44 -6.02 11.25 -8.60
CA TRP A 44 -5.39 10.24 -7.75
C TRP A 44 -4.16 9.61 -8.42
N GLU A 45 -4.20 9.46 -9.74
CA GLU A 45 -3.07 8.99 -10.56
C GLU A 45 -1.85 9.90 -10.45
N LYS A 46 -2.05 11.23 -10.47
CA LYS A 46 -0.97 12.19 -10.28
C LYS A 46 -0.41 12.13 -8.85
N LEU A 47 -1.25 11.87 -7.84
CA LEU A 47 -0.78 11.68 -6.46
C LEU A 47 0.03 10.38 -6.27
N MET A 48 -0.21 9.36 -7.09
CA MET A 48 0.53 8.10 -7.05
C MET A 48 1.92 8.19 -7.69
N GLN A 49 2.18 9.22 -8.51
CA GLN A 49 3.50 9.45 -9.09
C GLN A 49 4.55 9.77 -8.03
N LEU A 50 5.82 9.58 -8.36
CA LEU A 50 6.93 9.88 -7.46
C LEU A 50 6.98 11.39 -7.17
N LYS A 51 7.53 11.76 -6.01
CA LYS A 51 7.72 13.19 -5.65
C LYS A 51 8.58 13.97 -6.66
N LYS A 52 9.43 13.26 -7.39
CA LYS A 52 10.24 13.81 -8.49
C LYS A 52 9.41 14.15 -9.74
N GLU A 53 8.24 13.53 -9.88
CA GLU A 53 7.28 13.70 -10.98
C GLU A 53 6.03 14.46 -10.51
N GLU A 54 6.17 15.35 -9.52
CA GLU A 54 5.07 16.16 -8.95
C GLU A 54 3.97 15.35 -8.21
N GLY A 55 4.16 14.06 -7.96
CA GLY A 55 3.24 13.25 -7.17
C GLY A 55 3.55 13.22 -5.67
N LEU A 56 2.72 12.54 -4.88
CA LEU A 56 2.95 12.34 -3.44
C LEU A 56 3.67 11.03 -3.11
N GLY A 57 3.98 10.22 -4.13
CA GLY A 57 4.63 8.92 -3.99
C GLY A 57 3.73 7.85 -3.38
N PHE A 58 2.40 8.01 -3.47
CA PHE A 58 1.48 6.96 -3.05
C PHE A 58 1.68 5.73 -3.92
N ARG A 59 2.21 4.66 -3.32
CA ARG A 59 2.37 3.39 -4.03
C ARG A 59 1.01 2.75 -4.21
N GLU A 60 0.79 2.20 -5.40
CA GLU A 60 -0.34 1.33 -5.65
C GLU A 60 -0.32 0.15 -4.65
N LEU A 61 -1.36 0.07 -3.80
CA LEU A 61 -1.43 -0.89 -2.70
C LEU A 61 -1.22 -2.35 -3.16
N ARG A 62 -1.70 -2.70 -4.35
CA ARG A 62 -1.56 -4.06 -4.93
C ARG A 62 -0.10 -4.41 -5.21
N CYS A 63 0.59 -3.53 -5.93
CA CYS A 63 2.00 -3.70 -6.27
C CYS A 63 2.87 -3.70 -5.01
N PHE A 64 2.54 -2.85 -4.04
CA PHE A 64 3.23 -2.82 -2.75
C PHE A 64 3.01 -4.11 -1.94
N ASN A 65 1.79 -4.63 -1.87
CA ASN A 65 1.47 -5.89 -1.21
C ASN A 65 2.24 -7.07 -1.82
N LEU A 66 2.24 -7.18 -3.15
CA LEU A 66 2.99 -8.22 -3.86
C LEU A 66 4.50 -8.10 -3.60
N ALA A 67 5.05 -6.90 -3.61
CA ALA A 67 6.47 -6.68 -3.31
C ALA A 67 6.83 -7.08 -1.87
N LEU A 68 5.95 -6.82 -0.88
CA LEU A 68 6.16 -7.24 0.51
C LEU A 68 6.12 -8.76 0.66
N LEU A 69 5.16 -9.42 0.03
CA LEU A 69 5.06 -10.89 0.02
C LEU A 69 6.29 -11.51 -0.66
N ALA A 70 6.72 -10.97 -1.81
CA ALA A 70 7.92 -11.41 -2.50
C ALA A 70 9.18 -11.24 -1.64
N LYS A 71 9.30 -10.13 -0.91
CA LYS A 71 10.40 -9.88 0.04
C LYS A 71 10.43 -10.92 1.16
N ILE A 72 9.27 -11.29 1.72
CA ILE A 72 9.19 -12.32 2.76
C ILE A 72 9.51 -13.70 2.19
N ARG A 73 8.94 -14.07 1.04
CA ARG A 73 9.28 -15.32 0.35
C ARG A 73 10.78 -15.42 0.05
N CYS A 74 11.39 -14.34 -0.43
CA CYS A 74 12.83 -14.28 -0.68
C CYS A 74 13.65 -14.58 0.59
N ARG A 75 13.26 -14.00 1.73
CA ARG A 75 13.91 -14.29 3.04
C ARG A 75 13.77 -15.74 3.47
N ILE A 76 12.61 -16.35 3.24
CA ILE A 76 12.36 -17.78 3.53
C ILE A 76 13.29 -18.65 2.66
N LEU A 77 13.38 -18.36 1.36
CA LEU A 77 14.24 -19.10 0.44
C LEU A 77 15.73 -19.00 0.81
N HIS A 78 16.19 -17.84 1.29
CA HIS A 78 17.56 -17.67 1.76
C HIS A 78 17.84 -18.32 3.13
N ASN A 79 16.82 -18.54 3.96
CA ASN A 79 16.99 -19.18 5.27
C ASN A 79 15.84 -20.13 5.61
N LEU A 80 15.93 -21.34 5.04
CA LEU A 80 14.97 -22.44 5.24
C LEU A 80 14.95 -22.97 6.69
N LYS A 81 15.96 -22.67 7.50
CA LYS A 81 16.01 -23.06 8.93
C LYS A 81 15.25 -22.09 9.83
N SER A 82 14.81 -20.94 9.31
CA SER A 82 14.05 -19.97 10.09
C SER A 82 12.72 -20.56 10.57
N LEU A 83 12.25 -20.13 11.75
CA LEU A 83 10.94 -20.54 12.28
C LEU A 83 9.81 -20.25 11.26
N LEU A 84 9.91 -19.11 10.58
CA LEU A 84 8.95 -18.67 9.59
C LEU A 84 8.93 -19.59 8.35
N ALA A 85 10.08 -20.09 7.92
CA ALA A 85 10.16 -21.11 6.87
C ALA A 85 9.47 -22.41 7.29
N ARG A 86 9.74 -22.90 8.51
CA ARG A 86 9.18 -24.15 9.04
C ARG A 86 7.67 -24.16 9.22
N VAL A 87 7.05 -22.99 9.41
CA VAL A 87 5.59 -22.84 9.60
C VAL A 87 4.88 -22.53 8.27
N ALA A 88 5.59 -21.94 7.30
CA ALA A 88 5.02 -21.51 6.02
C ALA A 88 5.17 -22.55 4.88
N THR A 89 5.95 -23.61 5.09
CA THR A 89 6.04 -24.81 4.23
C THR A 89 5.24 -25.95 4.80
#